data_AF-A0A925MSA9-F1
#
_entry.id   AF-A0A925MSA9-F1
#
_cell.length_a   1.000
_cell.length_b   1.000
_cell.length_c   1.000
_cell.angle_alpha   90.00
_cell.angle_beta   90.00
_cell.angle_gamma   90.00
#
_symmetry.space_group_name_H-M   'P 1'
#
loop_
_entity.id
_entity.type
_entity.pdbx_description
1 polymer ?
#
loop_
_entity_poly.entity_id
_entity_poly.type
_entity_poly.pdbx_seq_one_letter_code
_entity_poly.pdbx_strand_id
1 'polypeptide(L)'
;MPPPHADVADLFAADGPLARVIEGFATRPEQVSMAQAVASALAMRRHSLIEAGTGVGKTFAYLVPALFAHRRVIVSTGTRTLQDQLFHRDLPVIARAMGLPVRVAMLKGRSNYLCLQRLELAEREVATNTRSRNAMRLLNTIRRWSHTTKSGDIGELAEQNEQEPIWQAVTSTRENCLGGECPVFQRCHVVAARREAQAADVIV
;
A
#
# COMPACT_ATOMS: atom_id res chain seq x y z
N MET A 1 -10.21 -17.82 19.24
CA MET A 1 -11.21 -16.99 18.55
C MET A 1 -11.65 -15.93 19.54
N PRO A 2 -11.31 -14.64 19.37
CA PRO A 2 -11.79 -13.61 20.29
C PRO A 2 -13.33 -13.53 20.21
N PRO A 3 -14.02 -13.25 21.33
CA PRO A 3 -15.47 -13.37 21.41
C PRO A 3 -16.19 -12.32 20.54
N PRO A 4 -17.47 -12.55 20.18
CA PRO A 4 -18.23 -11.72 19.21
C PRO A 4 -18.56 -10.29 19.69
N HIS A 5 -18.06 -9.89 20.86
CA HIS A 5 -18.41 -8.66 21.56
C HIS A 5 -17.24 -8.10 22.38
N ALA A 6 -15.99 -8.27 21.94
CA ALA A 6 -14.93 -7.44 22.53
C ALA A 6 -15.27 -5.98 22.19
N ASP A 7 -15.48 -5.14 23.22
CA ASP A 7 -15.59 -3.71 22.98
C ASP A 7 -14.29 -3.31 22.29
N VAL A 8 -14.38 -2.46 21.27
CA VAL A 8 -13.19 -1.92 20.62
C VAL A 8 -12.28 -1.28 21.66
N ALA A 9 -12.83 -0.70 22.74
CA ALA A 9 -12.06 -0.20 23.87
C ALA A 9 -11.16 -1.27 24.53
N ASP A 10 -11.61 -2.51 24.68
CA ASP A 10 -10.84 -3.61 25.30
C ASP A 10 -9.60 -3.94 24.47
N LEU A 11 -9.66 -3.75 23.15
CA LEU A 11 -8.52 -3.99 22.25
C LEU A 11 -7.39 -2.97 22.46
N PHE A 12 -7.71 -1.80 23.02
CA PHE A 12 -6.77 -0.73 23.35
C PHE A 12 -6.49 -0.62 24.86
N ALA A 13 -7.00 -1.54 25.69
CA ALA A 13 -6.73 -1.55 27.13
C ALA A 13 -5.22 -1.73 27.43
N ALA A 14 -4.80 -1.33 28.63
CA ALA A 14 -3.38 -1.36 29.05
C ALA A 14 -2.80 -2.78 29.07
N ASP A 15 -3.63 -3.79 29.25
CA ASP A 15 -3.34 -5.24 29.20
C ASP A 15 -3.93 -5.92 27.94
N GLY A 16 -4.45 -5.11 27.01
CA GLY A 16 -5.05 -5.53 25.76
C GLY A 16 -4.05 -6.13 24.77
N PRO A 17 -4.53 -6.64 23.62
CA PRO A 17 -3.68 -7.34 22.65
C PRO A 17 -2.57 -6.45 22.06
N LEU A 18 -2.83 -5.14 21.89
CA LEU A 18 -1.81 -4.18 21.43
C LEU A 18 -0.64 -4.04 22.40
N ALA A 19 -0.91 -4.01 23.71
CA ALA A 19 0.12 -3.87 24.74
C ALA A 19 1.11 -5.04 24.79
N ARG A 20 0.68 -6.23 24.34
CA ARG A 20 1.52 -7.43 24.32
C ARG A 20 2.53 -7.47 23.18
N VAL A 21 2.29 -6.67 22.12
CA VAL A 21 3.12 -6.66 20.90
C VAL A 21 3.90 -5.37 20.74
N ILE A 22 3.41 -4.26 21.30
CA ILE A 22 4.00 -2.94 21.15
C ILE A 22 4.69 -2.55 22.46
N GLU A 23 6.01 -2.52 22.43
CA GLU A 23 6.81 -2.02 23.53
C GLU A 23 6.48 -0.54 23.80
N GLY A 24 6.25 -0.20 25.07
CA GLY A 24 5.87 1.16 25.46
C GLY A 24 4.45 1.57 25.03
N PHE A 25 3.57 0.62 24.72
CA PHE A 25 2.16 0.93 24.48
C PHE A 25 1.55 1.64 25.68
N ALA A 26 0.85 2.74 25.41
CA ALA A 26 0.11 3.49 26.40
C ALA A 26 -1.29 3.78 25.85
N THR A 27 -2.30 3.54 26.68
CA THR A 27 -3.69 3.80 26.34
C THR A 27 -3.91 5.31 26.20
N ARG A 28 -4.60 5.73 25.14
CA ARG A 28 -4.92 7.14 24.88
C ARG A 28 -6.44 7.28 24.74
N PRO A 29 -7.13 8.06 25.59
CA PRO A 29 -8.58 8.22 25.51
C PRO A 29 -9.07 8.69 24.13
N GLU A 30 -8.31 9.57 23.47
CA GLU A 30 -8.64 10.08 22.13
C GLU A 30 -8.55 8.99 21.06
N GLN A 31 -7.60 8.07 21.21
CA GLN A 31 -7.46 6.91 20.33
C GLN A 31 -8.65 5.97 20.45
N VAL A 32 -9.07 5.67 21.69
CA VAL A 32 -10.22 4.81 21.99
C VAL A 32 -11.51 5.44 21.48
N SER A 33 -11.72 6.73 21.74
CA SER A 33 -12.87 7.49 21.25
C SER A 33 -12.96 7.48 19.72
N MET A 34 -11.84 7.71 19.03
CA MET A 34 -11.79 7.61 17.57
C MET A 34 -12.12 6.18 17.10
N ALA A 35 -11.58 5.15 17.76
CA ALA A 35 -11.81 3.76 17.37
C ALA A 35 -13.29 3.35 17.54
N GLN A 36 -13.93 3.77 18.63
CA GLN A 36 -15.37 3.57 18.85
C GLN A 36 -16.22 4.30 17.81
N ALA A 37 -15.87 5.54 17.47
CA ALA A 37 -16.55 6.31 16.43
C ALA A 37 -16.45 5.62 15.06
N VAL A 38 -15.27 5.12 14.69
CA VAL A 38 -15.06 4.34 13.46
C VAL A 38 -15.86 3.04 13.49
N ALA A 39 -15.82 2.28 14.59
CA ALA A 39 -16.58 1.04 14.75
C ALA A 39 -18.09 1.26 14.61
N SER A 40 -18.63 2.29 15.26
CA SER A 40 -20.03 2.71 15.13
C SER A 40 -20.38 3.06 13.69
N ALA A 41 -19.53 3.83 13.01
CA ALA A 41 -19.75 4.23 11.62
C ALA A 41 -19.78 3.03 10.66
N LEU A 42 -18.86 2.07 10.83
CA LEU A 42 -18.80 0.83 10.06
C LEU A 42 -20.03 -0.06 10.31
N ALA A 43 -20.42 -0.23 11.58
CA ALA A 43 -21.59 -1.03 11.96
C ALA A 43 -22.90 -0.45 11.40
N MET A 44 -23.06 0.87 11.49
CA MET A 44 -24.24 1.60 11.01
C MET A 44 -24.21 1.93 9.51
N ARG A 45 -23.11 1.62 8.80
CA ARG A 45 -22.88 1.94 7.38
C ARG A 45 -23.07 3.43 7.06
N ARG A 46 -22.53 4.30 7.92
CA ARG A 46 -22.58 5.76 7.75
C ARG A 46 -21.19 6.35 7.58
N HIS A 47 -21.13 7.56 7.03
CA HIS A 47 -19.90 8.33 7.00
C HIS A 47 -19.60 8.93 8.38
N SER A 48 -18.32 9.03 8.71
CA SER A 48 -17.83 9.71 9.91
C SER A 48 -16.68 10.62 9.50
N LEU A 49 -16.73 11.88 9.94
CA LEU A 49 -15.66 12.84 9.78
C LEU A 49 -15.02 13.04 11.16
N ILE A 50 -13.72 12.73 11.26
CA ILE A 50 -13.00 12.78 12.53
C ILE A 50 -11.74 13.62 12.31
N GLU A 51 -11.62 14.71 13.04
CA GLU A 51 -10.37 15.44 13.18
C GLU A 51 -9.57 14.85 14.33
N ALA A 52 -8.29 14.56 14.09
CA ALA A 52 -7.44 13.92 15.09
C ALA A 52 -6.02 14.46 15.03
N GLY A 53 -5.51 14.93 16.17
CA GLY A 53 -4.17 15.53 16.32
C GLY A 53 -3.03 14.57 15.97
N THR A 54 -1.84 15.09 15.67
CA THR A 54 -0.64 14.24 15.47
C THR A 54 -0.33 13.43 16.74
N GLY A 55 0.26 12.25 16.59
CA GLY A 55 0.63 11.42 17.75
C GLY A 55 -0.51 10.68 18.46
N VAL A 56 -1.80 10.96 18.20
CA VAL A 56 -2.93 10.28 18.88
C VAL A 56 -3.11 8.80 18.51
N GLY A 57 -2.31 8.26 17.58
CA GLY A 57 -2.44 6.86 17.16
C GLY A 57 -3.57 6.60 16.17
N LYS A 58 -3.88 7.60 15.32
CA LYS A 58 -4.94 7.57 14.29
C LYS A 58 -4.99 6.28 13.48
N THR A 59 -3.82 5.83 13.01
CA THR A 59 -3.68 4.62 12.20
C THR A 59 -4.31 3.41 12.86
N PHE A 60 -3.98 3.17 14.13
CA PHE A 60 -4.49 2.03 14.89
C PHE A 60 -5.98 2.22 15.19
N ALA A 61 -6.38 3.45 15.52
CA ALA A 61 -7.77 3.77 15.83
C ALA A 61 -8.73 3.46 14.68
N TYR A 62 -8.36 3.67 13.41
CA TYR A 62 -9.22 3.26 12.30
C TYR A 62 -8.97 1.82 11.83
N LEU A 63 -7.74 1.30 11.91
CA LEU A 63 -7.43 -0.05 11.40
C LEU A 63 -7.99 -1.16 12.28
N VAL A 64 -7.85 -1.05 13.60
CA VAL A 64 -8.33 -2.09 14.53
C VAL A 64 -9.82 -2.38 14.31
N PRO A 65 -10.75 -1.41 14.44
CA PRO A 65 -12.17 -1.69 14.22
C PRO A 65 -12.46 -2.12 12.77
N ALA A 66 -11.72 -1.63 11.78
CA ALA A 66 -11.91 -2.04 10.39
C ALA A 66 -11.58 -3.52 10.15
N LEU A 67 -10.54 -4.05 10.80
CA LEU A 67 -10.17 -5.47 10.73
C LEU A 67 -11.19 -6.39 11.41
N PHE A 68 -11.84 -5.92 12.48
CA PHE A 68 -12.91 -6.66 13.17
C PHE A 68 -14.28 -6.53 12.51
N ALA A 69 -14.45 -5.63 11.53
CA ALA A 69 -15.71 -5.49 10.81
C ALA A 69 -16.01 -6.67 9.87
N HIS A 70 -15.07 -7.61 9.68
CA HIS A 70 -15.18 -8.78 8.78
C HIS A 70 -15.67 -8.41 7.37
N ARG A 71 -15.18 -7.29 6.85
CA ARG A 71 -15.49 -6.75 5.53
C ARG A 71 -14.20 -6.44 4.79
N ARG A 72 -14.28 -6.33 3.48
CA ARG A 72 -13.19 -5.76 2.69
C ARG A 72 -13.03 -4.28 3.01
N VAL A 73 -11.81 -3.86 3.30
CA VAL A 73 -11.47 -2.49 3.71
C VAL A 73 -10.49 -1.90 2.70
N ILE A 74 -10.73 -0.65 2.31
CA ILE A 74 -9.78 0.15 1.52
C ILE A 74 -9.31 1.30 2.41
N VAL A 75 -8.00 1.45 2.55
CA VAL A 75 -7.37 2.51 3.33
C VAL A 75 -6.65 3.45 2.36
N SER A 76 -7.27 4.58 2.05
CA SER A 76 -6.64 5.61 1.21
C SER A 76 -5.84 6.58 2.07
N THR A 77 -4.63 6.93 1.65
CA THR A 77 -3.74 7.89 2.32
C THR A 77 -3.13 8.88 1.34
N GLY A 78 -2.56 9.98 1.85
CA GLY A 78 -2.17 11.14 1.05
C GLY A 78 -0.85 11.00 0.27
N THR A 79 0.06 10.12 0.70
CA THR A 79 1.39 9.97 0.06
C THR A 79 1.82 8.50 -0.03
N ARG A 80 2.73 8.19 -0.95
CA ARG A 80 3.31 6.85 -1.12
C ARG A 80 4.05 6.39 0.14
N THR A 81 4.82 7.29 0.76
CA THR A 81 5.52 7.02 2.03
C THR A 81 4.55 6.61 3.14
N LEU A 82 3.40 7.28 3.25
CA LEU A 82 2.38 6.89 4.23
C LEU A 82 1.76 5.53 3.86
N GLN A 83 1.57 5.24 2.58
CA GLN A 83 1.07 3.95 2.11
C GLN A 83 2.04 2.81 2.47
N ASP A 84 3.34 3.03 2.23
CA ASP A 84 4.40 2.07 2.53
C ASP A 84 4.53 1.84 4.04
N GLN A 85 4.43 2.90 4.85
CA GLN A 85 4.40 2.78 6.30
C GLN A 85 3.20 1.94 6.77
N LEU A 86 2.02 2.21 6.24
CA LEU A 86 0.81 1.46 6.58
C LEU A 86 0.97 -0.03 6.24
N PHE A 87 1.46 -0.32 5.05
CA PHE A 87 1.55 -1.68 4.52
C PHE A 87 2.69 -2.50 5.15
N HIS A 88 3.88 -1.94 5.29
CA HIS A 88 5.06 -2.68 5.75
C HIS A 88 5.25 -2.67 7.26
N ARG A 89 4.67 -1.70 7.98
CA ARG A 89 4.88 -1.52 9.42
C ARG A 89 3.59 -1.66 10.21
N ASP A 90 2.61 -0.79 9.97
CA ASP A 90 1.47 -0.65 10.88
C ASP A 90 0.49 -1.84 10.79
N LEU A 91 0.10 -2.25 9.58
CA LEU A 91 -0.80 -3.40 9.38
C LEU A 91 -0.23 -4.74 9.88
N PRO A 92 1.03 -5.10 9.60
CA PRO A 92 1.63 -6.32 10.14
C PRO A 92 1.66 -6.34 11.67
N VAL A 93 1.93 -5.21 12.32
CA VAL A 93 1.91 -5.10 13.79
C VAL A 93 0.50 -5.34 14.32
N ILE A 94 -0.52 -4.69 13.75
CA ILE A 94 -1.90 -4.84 14.20
C ILE A 94 -2.42 -6.25 13.94
N ALA A 95 -2.17 -6.82 12.76
CA ALA A 95 -2.60 -8.18 12.43
C ALA A 95 -1.99 -9.21 13.40
N ARG A 96 -0.70 -9.06 13.75
CA ARG A 96 -0.04 -9.90 14.76
C ARG A 96 -0.66 -9.72 16.14
N ALA A 97 -0.85 -8.48 16.58
CA ALA A 97 -1.44 -8.18 17.89
C ALA A 97 -2.86 -8.74 18.03
N MET A 98 -3.65 -8.71 16.96
CA MET A 98 -5.03 -9.20 16.96
C MET A 98 -5.14 -10.70 16.67
N GLY A 99 -4.06 -11.36 16.27
CA GLY A 99 -4.07 -12.78 15.87
C GLY A 99 -5.00 -13.06 14.69
N LEU A 100 -5.16 -12.09 13.78
CA LEU A 100 -6.08 -12.19 12.65
C LEU A 100 -5.35 -12.64 11.38
N PRO A 101 -5.85 -13.67 10.66
CA PRO A 101 -5.32 -14.05 9.36
C PRO A 101 -5.85 -13.09 8.29
N VAL A 102 -5.25 -11.90 8.19
CA VAL A 102 -5.68 -10.85 7.25
C VAL A 102 -4.80 -10.89 6.00
N ARG A 103 -5.42 -10.99 4.82
CA ARG A 103 -4.71 -10.79 3.56
C ARG A 103 -4.69 -9.31 3.20
N VAL A 104 -3.49 -8.72 3.18
CA VAL A 104 -3.29 -7.32 2.83
C VAL A 104 -2.67 -7.23 1.42
N ALA A 105 -3.10 -6.26 0.62
CA ALA A 105 -2.49 -5.91 -0.66
C ALA A 105 -2.23 -4.41 -0.75
N MET A 106 -1.16 -4.03 -1.45
CA MET A 106 -0.85 -2.65 -1.77
C MET A 106 -1.27 -2.37 -3.21
N LEU A 107 -1.99 -1.26 -3.43
CA LEU A 107 -2.42 -0.86 -4.76
C LEU A 107 -2.09 0.62 -5.02
N LYS A 108 -1.18 0.85 -5.95
CA LYS A 108 -0.77 2.19 -6.39
C LYS A 108 -1.40 2.58 -7.73
N GLY A 109 -1.29 3.85 -8.11
CA GLY A 109 -1.60 4.29 -9.47
C GLY A 109 -0.70 3.60 -10.50
N ARG A 110 -1.19 3.41 -11.74
CA ARG A 110 -0.47 2.65 -12.80
C ARG A 110 0.94 3.20 -13.10
N SER A 111 1.12 4.51 -12.96
CA SER A 111 2.39 5.21 -13.15
C SER A 111 3.46 4.86 -12.11
N ASN A 112 3.07 4.19 -11.02
CA ASN A 112 4.00 3.69 -10.01
C ASN A 112 4.51 2.29 -10.32
N TYR A 113 4.07 1.68 -11.43
CA TYR A 113 4.51 0.35 -11.84
C TYR A 113 5.33 0.41 -13.12
N LEU A 114 6.44 -0.31 -13.13
CA LEU A 114 7.22 -0.60 -14.31
C LEU A 114 6.35 -1.28 -15.36
N CYS A 115 6.46 -0.84 -16.61
CA CYS A 115 5.85 -1.49 -17.76
C CYS A 115 6.94 -2.15 -18.60
N LEU A 116 6.99 -3.48 -18.59
CA LEU A 116 8.00 -4.26 -19.30
C LEU A 116 8.01 -3.98 -20.81
N GLN A 117 6.84 -3.78 -21.43
CA GLN A 117 6.73 -3.41 -22.84
C GLN A 117 7.38 -2.05 -23.12
N ARG A 118 7.15 -1.08 -22.23
CA ARG A 118 7.68 0.28 -22.41
C ARG A 118 9.16 0.36 -22.09
N LEU A 119 9.64 -0.44 -21.14
CA LEU A 119 11.07 -0.64 -20.91
C LEU A 119 11.76 -1.11 -22.20
N GLU A 120 11.22 -2.13 -22.88
CA GLU A 120 11.78 -2.62 -24.14
C GLU A 120 11.78 -1.55 -25.25
N LEU A 121 10.69 -0.76 -25.36
CA LEU A 121 10.62 0.33 -26.32
C LEU A 121 11.66 1.43 -26.03
N ALA A 122 11.83 1.81 -24.76
CA ALA A 122 12.81 2.81 -24.34
C ALA A 122 14.25 2.33 -24.61
N GLU A 123 14.54 1.04 -24.45
CA GLU A 123 15.85 0.47 -24.80
C GLU A 123 16.17 0.59 -26.29
N ARG A 124 15.19 0.32 -27.15
CA ARG A 124 15.35 0.45 -28.61
C ARG A 124 15.57 1.92 -29.00
N GLU A 125 14.81 2.83 -28.40
CA GLU A 125 14.94 4.27 -28.68
C GLU A 125 16.32 4.81 -28.28
N VAL A 126 16.80 4.49 -27.07
CA VAL A 126 18.12 4.92 -26.60
C VAL A 126 19.26 4.32 -27.42
N ALA A 127 19.13 3.07 -27.88
CA ALA A 127 20.11 2.46 -28.78
C ALA A 127 20.27 3.25 -30.10
N THR A 128 19.18 3.85 -30.59
CA THR A 128 19.19 4.69 -31.80
C THR A 128 19.60 6.15 -31.55
N ASN A 129 19.53 6.63 -30.30
CA ASN A 129 19.73 8.04 -29.96
C ASN A 129 20.69 8.20 -28.76
N THR A 130 22.00 8.09 -29.01
CA THR A 130 23.08 8.00 -28.01
C THR A 130 23.35 9.30 -27.21
N ARG A 131 22.44 10.29 -27.23
CA ARG A 131 22.76 11.67 -26.80
C ARG A 131 22.80 11.88 -25.28
N SER A 132 22.30 10.96 -24.45
CA SER A 132 22.33 11.09 -22.98
C SER A 132 22.97 9.90 -22.27
N ARG A 133 24.21 10.10 -21.80
CA ARG A 133 24.93 9.11 -20.96
C ARG A 133 24.21 8.80 -19.65
N ASN A 134 23.48 9.77 -19.08
CA ASN A 134 22.72 9.56 -17.84
C ASN A 134 21.51 8.65 -18.07
N ALA A 135 20.74 8.90 -19.13
CA ALA A 135 19.58 8.08 -19.49
C ALA A 135 19.98 6.61 -19.73
N MET A 136 21.10 6.36 -20.43
CA MET A 136 21.64 5.01 -20.61
C MET A 136 21.98 4.31 -19.29
N ARG A 137 22.61 5.02 -18.34
CA ARG A 137 22.95 4.44 -17.03
C ARG A 137 21.70 4.07 -16.25
N LEU A 138 20.73 4.98 -16.18
CA LEU A 138 19.50 4.76 -15.42
C LEU A 138 18.65 3.65 -16.05
N LEU A 139 18.56 3.60 -17.38
CA LEU A 139 17.87 2.54 -18.10
C LEU A 139 18.51 1.17 -17.86
N ASN A 140 19.84 1.07 -17.86
CA ASN A 140 20.54 -0.17 -17.49
C ASN A 140 20.27 -0.59 -16.04
N THR A 141 20.15 0.36 -15.12
CA THR A 141 19.77 0.08 -13.73
C THR A 141 18.33 -0.45 -13.65
N ILE A 142 17.37 0.20 -14.32
CA ILE A 142 15.97 -0.23 -14.40
C ILE A 142 15.88 -1.62 -15.03
N ARG A 143 16.62 -1.89 -16.11
CA ARG A 143 16.68 -3.20 -16.77
C ARG A 143 17.11 -4.29 -15.79
N ARG A 144 18.23 -4.11 -15.08
CA ARG A 144 18.71 -5.08 -14.09
C ARG A 144 17.67 -5.33 -13.00
N TRP A 145 17.07 -4.28 -12.47
CA TRP A 145 16.03 -4.38 -11.45
C TRP A 145 14.75 -5.06 -11.95
N SER A 146 14.38 -4.88 -13.22
CA SER A 146 13.20 -5.52 -13.81
C SER A 146 13.26 -7.06 -13.76
N HIS A 147 14.45 -7.63 -13.63
CA HIS A 147 14.66 -9.07 -13.48
C HIS A 147 14.55 -9.54 -12.02
N THR A 148 14.67 -8.65 -11.03
CA THR A 148 14.68 -9.00 -9.60
C THR A 148 13.42 -8.56 -8.87
N THR A 149 12.74 -7.51 -9.34
CA THR A 149 11.51 -7.03 -8.71
C THR A 149 10.36 -8.02 -8.85
N LYS A 150 9.59 -8.17 -7.77
CA LYS A 150 8.35 -8.96 -7.78
C LYS A 150 7.14 -8.09 -8.06
N SER A 151 7.11 -6.89 -7.48
CA SER A 151 5.96 -5.99 -7.55
C SER A 151 6.01 -5.09 -8.78
N GLY A 152 7.22 -4.76 -9.26
CA GLY A 152 7.44 -3.72 -10.27
C GLY A 152 7.11 -2.31 -9.78
N ASP A 153 6.95 -2.11 -8.47
CA ASP A 153 6.77 -0.78 -7.88
C ASP A 153 8.06 0.01 -8.01
N ILE A 154 8.00 1.11 -8.76
CA ILE A 154 9.17 1.96 -8.97
C ILE A 154 9.69 2.55 -7.66
N GLY A 155 8.86 2.58 -6.60
CA GLY A 155 9.22 2.92 -5.23
C GLY A 155 10.45 2.16 -4.72
N GLU A 156 10.65 0.92 -5.16
CA GLU A 156 11.80 0.08 -4.82
C GLU A 156 13.14 0.65 -5.35
N LEU A 157 13.10 1.48 -6.39
CA LEU A 157 14.28 2.15 -6.98
C LEU A 157 14.28 3.67 -6.78
N ALA A 158 13.10 4.24 -6.51
CA ALA A 158 12.78 5.65 -6.59
C ALA A 158 13.48 6.55 -5.55
N GLU A 159 14.11 5.96 -4.53
CA GLU A 159 15.00 6.71 -3.63
C GLU A 159 16.11 7.46 -4.39
N GLN A 160 16.33 7.15 -5.67
CA GLN A 160 17.36 7.72 -6.54
C GLN A 160 16.89 8.77 -7.57
N ASN A 161 15.67 9.34 -7.48
CA ASN A 161 15.09 10.46 -8.28
C ASN A 161 13.89 10.05 -9.17
N GLU A 162 12.67 10.14 -8.62
CA GLU A 162 11.42 9.94 -9.37
C GLU A 162 11.15 11.01 -10.46
N GLN A 163 11.87 12.13 -10.40
CA GLN A 163 11.69 13.26 -11.33
C GLN A 163 12.40 13.04 -12.67
N GLU A 164 13.21 11.99 -12.79
CA GLU A 164 13.91 11.66 -14.04
C GLU A 164 12.91 11.30 -15.15
N PRO A 165 12.99 11.92 -16.34
CA PRO A 165 12.05 11.70 -17.44
C PRO A 165 11.94 10.24 -17.89
N ILE A 166 12.96 9.42 -17.62
CA ILE A 166 12.96 7.99 -17.96
C ILE A 166 11.78 7.25 -17.34
N TRP A 167 11.31 7.65 -16.15
CA TRP A 167 10.18 6.99 -15.49
C TRP A 167 8.91 7.13 -16.31
N GLN A 168 8.69 8.28 -16.96
CA GLN A 168 7.57 8.45 -17.88
C GLN A 168 7.71 7.55 -19.11
N ALA A 169 8.94 7.31 -19.57
CA ALA A 169 9.22 6.41 -20.68
C ALA A 169 8.97 4.95 -20.34
N VAL A 170 9.22 4.50 -19.09
CA VAL A 170 9.16 3.07 -18.71
C VAL A 170 7.94 2.66 -17.88
N THR A 171 7.10 3.59 -17.41
CA THR A 171 5.89 3.30 -16.62
C THR A 171 4.62 3.38 -17.45
N SER A 172 3.52 2.79 -16.97
CA SER A 172 2.25 2.79 -17.70
C SER A 172 1.26 3.85 -17.21
N THR A 173 0.59 4.53 -18.15
CA THR A 173 -0.56 5.41 -17.90
C THR A 173 -1.83 4.78 -18.47
N ARG A 174 -2.99 5.45 -18.40
CA ARG A 174 -4.20 4.92 -19.03
C ARG A 174 -4.14 5.02 -20.56
N GLU A 175 -3.46 6.04 -21.05
CA GLU A 175 -3.38 6.42 -22.46
C GLU A 175 -2.36 5.56 -23.22
N ASN A 176 -1.28 5.15 -22.56
CA ASN A 176 -0.18 4.41 -23.21
C ASN A 176 -0.30 2.87 -23.11
N CYS A 177 -1.34 2.36 -22.46
CA CYS A 177 -1.46 0.95 -22.16
C CYS A 177 -2.28 0.21 -23.22
N LEU A 178 -1.71 -0.88 -23.74
CA LEU A 178 -2.36 -1.76 -24.71
C LEU A 178 -3.45 -2.68 -24.10
N GLY A 179 -3.66 -2.62 -22.78
CA GLY A 179 -4.67 -3.45 -22.11
C GLY A 179 -4.46 -4.94 -22.36
N GLY A 180 -5.53 -5.64 -22.73
CA GLY A 180 -5.51 -7.08 -22.99
C GLY A 180 -4.70 -7.50 -24.23
N GLU A 181 -4.42 -6.57 -25.14
CA GLU A 181 -3.61 -6.81 -26.35
C GLU A 181 -2.09 -6.71 -26.08
N CYS A 182 -1.70 -6.40 -24.84
CA CYS A 182 -0.30 -6.25 -24.47
C CYS A 182 0.46 -7.59 -24.60
N PRO A 183 1.57 -7.68 -25.36
CA PRO A 183 2.33 -8.91 -25.53
C PRO A 183 2.87 -9.51 -24.22
N VAL A 184 3.10 -8.65 -23.22
CA VAL A 184 3.61 -9.04 -21.89
C VAL A 184 2.54 -9.00 -20.80
N PHE A 185 1.26 -9.10 -21.14
CA PHE A 185 0.14 -9.01 -20.20
C PHE A 185 0.26 -9.96 -19.01
N GLN A 186 0.69 -11.20 -19.23
CA GLN A 186 0.84 -12.22 -18.17
C GLN A 186 1.88 -11.86 -17.11
N ARG A 187 2.86 -11.03 -17.47
CA ARG A 187 3.91 -10.54 -16.58
C ARG A 187 3.68 -9.08 -16.15
N CYS A 188 2.48 -8.53 -16.37
CA CYS A 188 2.20 -7.13 -16.09
C CYS A 188 2.02 -6.89 -14.59
N HIS A 189 2.91 -6.08 -14.02
CA HIS A 189 2.91 -5.66 -12.62
C HIS A 189 1.58 -5.01 -12.18
N VAL A 190 0.98 -4.15 -13.02
CA VAL A 190 -0.32 -3.53 -12.73
C VAL A 190 -1.45 -4.56 -12.63
N VAL A 191 -1.43 -5.58 -13.51
CA VAL A 191 -2.45 -6.62 -13.52
C VAL A 191 -2.28 -7.54 -12.31
N ALA A 192 -1.03 -7.90 -11.98
CA ALA A 192 -0.71 -8.67 -10.78
C ALA A 192 -1.17 -7.96 -9.51
N ALA A 193 -0.81 -6.68 -9.32
CA ALA A 193 -1.22 -5.89 -8.16
C ALA A 193 -2.76 -5.78 -8.03
N ARG A 194 -3.47 -5.59 -9.15
CA ARG A 194 -4.95 -5.57 -9.15
C ARG A 194 -5.54 -6.93 -8.76
N ARG A 195 -4.97 -8.03 -9.25
CA ARG A 195 -5.42 -9.38 -8.89
C ARG A 195 -5.19 -9.67 -7.41
N GLU A 196 -4.06 -9.25 -6.86
CA GLU A 196 -3.76 -9.36 -5.43
C GLU A 196 -4.76 -8.53 -4.60
N ALA A 197 -5.02 -7.28 -5.00
CA ALA A 197 -6.00 -6.42 -4.35
C ALA A 197 -7.42 -6.99 -4.37
N GLN A 198 -7.85 -7.59 -5.49
CA GLN A 198 -9.16 -8.25 -5.60
C GLN A 198 -9.34 -9.44 -4.66
N ALA A 199 -8.24 -10.08 -4.28
CA ALA A 199 -8.23 -11.23 -3.39
C ALA A 199 -7.92 -10.86 -1.93
N ALA A 200 -7.65 -9.59 -1.62
CA ALA A 200 -7.30 -9.11 -0.30
C ALA A 200 -8.52 -8.73 0.55
N ASP A 201 -8.35 -8.81 1.86
CA ASP A 201 -9.29 -8.32 2.86
C ASP A 201 -9.06 -6.83 3.13
N VAL A 202 -7.80 -6.38 3.08
CA VAL A 202 -7.41 -4.98 3.22
C VAL A 202 -6.56 -4.54 2.04
N ILE A 203 -6.97 -3.44 1.41
CA ILE A 203 -6.21 -2.79 0.35
C ILE A 203 -5.70 -1.45 0.90
N VAL A 204 -4.40 -1.21 0.78
CA VAL A 204 -3.78 0.09 1.04
C VAL A 204 -3.48 0.77 -0.29
#